data_AF-A0A7W9FLH5-F1
#
_entry.id   AF-A0A7W9FLH5-F1
#
_cell.length_a   1.000
_cell.length_b   1.000
_cell.length_c   1.000
_cell.angle_alpha   90.00
_cell.angle_beta   90.00
_cell.angle_gamma   90.00
#
_symmetry.space_group_name_H-M   'P 1'
#
loop_
_entity.id
_entity.type
_entity.pdbx_description
1 polymer ?
#
loop_
_entity_poly.entity_id
_entity_poly.type
_entity_poly.pdbx_seq_one_letter_code
_entity_poly.pdbx_strand_id
1 'polypeptide(L)'
;MSPDVFTDLQVLNATASGLYPGSGGSNKGFCHSYQMWYWFGCKEEAQNYPSPVVERAKAKTYRLQFKRGVGDQDDGADMQLNVGDKNTGDCNVVYVKGRSDNRSVHFLSAEVQTPNLTGRGPFVVAFNERGKWPTLGPGPLQWKTPEQSFAMPMYNDDQCLAIIDLGIWVPPFIADVWLRAMRAGTFGGNDAIMLWTYVMRYLDGQVDG
;
A
#
# COMPACT_ATOMS: atom_id res chain seq x y z
N MET A 1 -13.73 -16.88 -24.54
CA MET A 1 -12.94 -16.46 -23.37
C MET A 1 -12.88 -14.94 -23.42
N SER A 2 -13.46 -14.23 -22.45
CA SER A 2 -13.45 -12.76 -22.41
C SER A 2 -12.06 -12.26 -22.01
N PRO A 3 -11.62 -11.06 -22.46
CA PRO A 3 -10.29 -10.56 -22.11
C PRO A 3 -10.14 -10.41 -20.59
N ASP A 4 -8.95 -10.75 -20.10
CA ASP A 4 -8.51 -10.50 -18.72
C ASP A 4 -8.59 -9.01 -18.38
N VAL A 5 -8.99 -8.67 -17.15
CA VAL A 5 -8.94 -7.29 -16.65
C VAL A 5 -7.70 -7.14 -15.78
N PHE A 6 -7.02 -6.00 -15.93
CA PHE A 6 -5.85 -5.69 -15.14
C PHE A 6 -6.06 -4.42 -14.33
N THR A 7 -5.48 -4.38 -13.13
CA THR A 7 -5.34 -3.15 -12.34
C THR A 7 -3.89 -3.06 -11.89
N ASP A 8 -3.25 -1.91 -12.11
CA ASP A 8 -1.88 -1.67 -11.67
C ASP A 8 -1.91 -0.94 -10.32
N LEU A 9 -1.19 -1.45 -9.31
CA LEU A 9 -1.03 -0.84 -8.00
C LEU A 9 0.42 -0.42 -7.81
N GLN A 10 0.68 0.89 -7.81
CA GLN A 10 1.94 1.45 -7.36
C GLN A 10 1.98 1.51 -5.84
N VAL A 11 2.88 0.76 -5.22
CA VAL A 11 3.18 0.89 -3.80
C VAL A 11 4.40 1.77 -3.64
N LEU A 12 4.30 2.77 -2.77
CA LEU A 12 5.35 3.72 -2.46
C LEU A 12 5.75 3.62 -0.99
N ASN A 13 7.05 3.57 -0.72
CA ASN A 13 7.60 3.42 0.62
C ASN A 13 8.31 4.69 1.10
N ALA A 14 7.61 5.50 1.87
CA ALA A 14 8.16 6.67 2.56
C ALA A 14 8.38 6.39 4.06
N THR A 15 8.93 5.21 4.38
CA THR A 15 9.29 4.80 5.74
C THR A 15 10.80 4.60 5.88
N ALA A 16 11.31 4.45 7.11
CA ALA A 16 12.74 4.37 7.40
C ALA A 16 13.34 2.98 7.06
N SER A 17 12.52 2.03 6.66
CA SER A 17 12.91 0.63 6.39
C SER A 17 12.21 0.13 5.12
N GLY A 18 12.63 -1.02 4.61
CA GLY A 18 11.91 -1.67 3.51
C GLY A 18 10.48 -2.06 3.91
N LEU A 19 9.60 -2.19 2.92
CA LEU A 19 8.32 -2.88 3.07
C LEU A 19 8.54 -4.37 2.86
N TYR A 20 7.96 -5.21 3.70
CA TYR A 20 8.11 -6.66 3.65
C TYR A 20 6.73 -7.34 3.66
N PRO A 21 6.62 -8.56 3.13
CA PRO A 21 5.37 -9.29 3.20
C PRO A 21 5.12 -9.73 4.65
N GLY A 22 3.97 -9.36 5.21
CA GLY A 22 3.52 -9.85 6.51
C GLY A 22 3.06 -11.30 6.51
N SER A 23 2.57 -11.78 7.66
CA SER A 23 2.06 -13.15 7.82
C SER A 23 0.58 -13.31 7.46
N GLY A 24 -0.18 -12.22 7.34
CA GLY A 24 -1.59 -12.21 6.96
C GLY A 24 -1.80 -12.21 5.44
N GLY A 25 -2.90 -12.83 5.00
CA GLY A 25 -3.30 -12.88 3.59
C GLY A 25 -2.47 -13.87 2.77
N SER A 26 -2.57 -13.76 1.44
CA SER A 26 -1.94 -14.67 0.47
C SER A 26 -0.45 -14.36 0.21
N ASN A 27 0.19 -13.61 1.11
CA ASN A 27 1.59 -13.15 1.04
C ASN A 27 2.64 -14.23 0.74
N LYS A 28 2.30 -15.51 0.94
CA LYS A 28 3.18 -16.67 0.68
C LYS A 28 2.83 -17.45 -0.60
N GLY A 29 2.03 -16.88 -1.48
CA GLY A 29 1.79 -17.43 -2.82
C GLY A 29 0.71 -18.48 -2.88
N PHE A 30 -0.50 -18.13 -2.45
CA PHE A 30 -1.70 -18.78 -2.94
C PHE A 30 -2.80 -17.73 -3.13
N CYS A 31 -2.88 -17.20 -4.34
CA CYS A 31 -4.16 -16.70 -4.84
C CYS A 31 -4.88 -17.93 -5.40
N HIS A 32 -6.19 -18.04 -5.16
CA HIS A 32 -6.96 -19.15 -5.71
C HIS A 32 -6.82 -19.17 -7.24
N SER A 33 -6.74 -20.38 -7.78
CA SER A 33 -6.05 -20.74 -9.02
C SER A 33 -6.32 -19.87 -10.26
N TYR A 34 -5.27 -19.70 -11.06
CA TYR A 34 -5.16 -19.03 -12.38
C TYR A 34 -5.14 -17.48 -12.42
N GLN A 35 -5.21 -16.76 -11.30
CA GLN A 35 -5.46 -15.29 -11.35
C GLN A 35 -4.28 -14.44 -10.87
N MET A 36 -3.42 -14.95 -10.00
CA MET A 36 -2.15 -14.32 -9.64
C MET A 36 -1.21 -15.39 -9.06
N TRP A 37 0.02 -15.48 -9.56
CA TRP A 37 1.00 -16.47 -9.08
C TRP A 37 1.61 -15.99 -7.74
N TYR A 38 2.05 -14.73 -7.65
CA TYR A 38 2.56 -14.05 -6.44
C TYR A 38 2.35 -12.52 -6.56
N TRP A 39 2.17 -11.81 -5.45
CA TRP A 39 2.07 -10.34 -5.44
C TRP A 39 3.38 -9.63 -5.83
N PHE A 40 4.56 -10.19 -5.51
CA PHE A 40 5.82 -9.45 -5.45
C PHE A 40 7.05 -10.12 -6.11
N GLY A 41 6.87 -11.01 -7.09
CA GLY A 41 7.96 -11.69 -7.81
C GLY A 41 7.51 -13.00 -8.46
N CYS A 42 8.45 -13.86 -8.88
CA CYS A 42 8.16 -15.24 -9.28
C CYS A 42 8.46 -16.26 -8.15
N LYS A 43 7.92 -17.49 -8.25
CA LYS A 43 8.07 -18.53 -7.21
C LYS A 43 9.52 -18.93 -6.96
N GLU A 44 10.37 -18.73 -7.97
CA GLU A 44 11.80 -19.00 -7.92
C GLU A 44 12.55 -17.97 -7.05
N GLU A 45 12.07 -16.72 -7.00
CA GLU A 45 12.63 -15.64 -6.17
C GLU A 45 12.12 -15.70 -4.72
N ALA A 46 10.92 -16.21 -4.51
CA ALA A 46 10.30 -16.36 -3.19
C ALA A 46 11.02 -17.38 -2.27
N GLN A 47 11.88 -18.25 -2.83
CA GLN A 47 12.49 -19.37 -2.11
C GLN A 47 13.79 -19.00 -1.35
N ASN A 48 14.39 -17.83 -1.61
CA ASN A 48 15.75 -17.52 -1.15
C ASN A 48 15.89 -16.20 -0.34
N TYR A 49 15.08 -15.97 0.71
CA TYR A 49 15.14 -14.83 1.67
C TYR A 49 14.27 -13.59 1.34
N PRO A 50 13.93 -12.75 2.35
CA PRO A 50 12.91 -11.71 2.21
C PRO A 50 13.54 -10.48 1.55
N SER A 51 13.51 -10.42 0.23
CA SER A 51 13.69 -9.13 -0.44
C SER A 51 12.54 -8.21 -0.02
N PRO A 52 12.82 -6.95 0.32
CA PRO A 52 11.75 -6.00 0.56
C PRO A 52 10.86 -5.94 -0.70
N VAL A 53 9.55 -5.96 -0.46
CA VAL A 53 8.50 -5.73 -1.45
C VAL A 53 8.77 -4.42 -2.17
N VAL A 54 9.00 -3.36 -1.38
CA VAL A 54 9.46 -2.05 -1.83
C VAL A 54 10.59 -1.60 -0.92
N GLU A 55 11.77 -1.36 -1.47
CA GLU A 55 12.89 -0.79 -0.73
C GLU A 55 12.53 0.57 -0.13
N ARG A 56 13.28 0.98 0.89
CA ARG A 56 13.18 2.30 1.50
C ARG A 56 13.28 3.40 0.43
N ALA A 57 12.40 4.41 0.50
CA ALA A 57 12.40 5.56 -0.39
C ALA A 57 12.28 5.19 -1.89
N LYS A 58 11.64 4.05 -2.20
CA LYS A 58 11.36 3.62 -3.57
C LYS A 58 9.87 3.45 -3.79
N ALA A 59 9.51 3.27 -5.05
CA ALA A 59 8.18 2.87 -5.49
C ALA A 59 8.28 1.66 -6.40
N LYS A 60 7.28 0.77 -6.36
CA LYS A 60 7.18 -0.38 -7.26
C LYS A 60 5.73 -0.55 -7.69
N THR A 61 5.53 -0.81 -8.99
CA THR A 61 4.20 -1.04 -9.56
C THR A 61 3.97 -2.53 -9.76
N TYR A 62 2.82 -3.02 -9.31
CA TYR A 62 2.40 -4.41 -9.45
C TYR A 62 1.16 -4.48 -10.31
N ARG A 63 1.12 -5.44 -11.22
CA ARG A 63 -0.05 -5.71 -12.06
C ARG A 63 -0.87 -6.83 -11.44
N LEU A 64 -2.12 -6.53 -11.10
CA LEU A 64 -3.10 -7.51 -10.68
C LEU A 64 -3.93 -7.92 -11.88
N GLN A 65 -4.10 -9.22 -12.08
CA GLN A 65 -4.97 -9.78 -13.10
C GLN A 65 -6.20 -10.38 -12.42
N PHE A 66 -7.38 -10.04 -12.94
CA PHE A 66 -8.63 -10.64 -12.51
C PHE A 66 -9.29 -11.34 -13.68
N LYS A 67 -9.78 -12.57 -13.47
CA LYS A 67 -10.57 -13.23 -14.51
C LYS A 67 -11.99 -12.70 -14.56
N ARG A 68 -12.53 -12.59 -15.76
CA ARG A 68 -13.95 -12.33 -15.98
C ARG A 68 -14.76 -13.63 -15.99
N GLY A 69 -15.88 -13.63 -15.28
CA GLY A 69 -17.04 -14.44 -15.62
C GLY A 69 -16.96 -15.94 -15.37
N VAL A 70 -16.33 -16.37 -14.28
CA VAL A 70 -16.59 -17.71 -13.71
C VAL A 70 -17.52 -17.49 -12.51
N GLY A 71 -18.68 -18.16 -12.48
CA GLY A 71 -19.80 -17.90 -11.56
C GLY A 71 -19.53 -18.24 -10.09
N ASP A 72 -18.27 -18.41 -9.72
CA ASP A 72 -17.75 -18.94 -8.48
C ASP A 72 -16.95 -17.81 -7.79
N GLN A 73 -17.44 -17.38 -6.64
CA GLN A 73 -17.12 -16.12 -5.96
C GLN A 73 -15.73 -16.03 -5.29
N ASP A 74 -14.75 -16.84 -5.70
CA ASP A 74 -13.58 -17.14 -4.86
C ASP A 74 -12.26 -16.47 -5.29
N ASP A 75 -12.32 -15.51 -6.22
CA ASP A 75 -11.12 -14.83 -6.70
C ASP A 75 -10.70 -13.70 -5.77
N GLY A 76 -9.84 -14.06 -4.83
CA GLY A 76 -9.22 -13.16 -3.86
C GLY A 76 -7.69 -13.14 -3.99
N ALA A 77 -7.12 -11.95 -3.91
CA ALA A 77 -5.69 -11.74 -3.72
C ALA A 77 -5.52 -10.83 -2.51
N ASP A 78 -5.07 -11.39 -1.38
CA ASP A 78 -4.83 -10.63 -0.16
C ASP A 78 -3.34 -10.43 0.07
N MET A 79 -2.95 -9.26 0.56
CA MET A 79 -1.60 -8.99 1.02
C MET A 79 -1.63 -8.29 2.37
N GLN A 80 -0.59 -8.51 3.16
CA GLN A 80 -0.23 -7.66 4.29
C GLN A 80 1.15 -7.03 4.04
N LEU A 81 1.25 -5.71 4.10
CA LEU A 81 2.51 -4.97 4.02
C LEU A 81 2.95 -4.57 5.42
N ASN A 82 4.19 -4.94 5.73
CA ASN A 82 4.84 -4.63 7.00
C ASN A 82 6.06 -3.71 6.78
N VAL A 83 6.45 -2.96 7.81
CA VAL A 83 7.66 -2.12 7.84
C VAL A 83 8.65 -2.69 8.86
N GLY A 84 9.94 -2.70 8.50
CA GLY A 84 10.98 -3.36 9.30
C GLY A 84 11.30 -4.74 8.75
N ASP A 85 12.41 -5.35 9.17
CA ASP A 85 12.80 -6.66 8.66
C ASP A 85 12.43 -7.79 9.65
N LYS A 86 12.36 -9.02 9.12
CA LYS A 86 12.03 -10.21 9.91
C LYS A 86 12.98 -10.46 11.10
N ASN A 87 14.17 -9.86 11.10
CA ASN A 87 15.19 -10.06 12.12
C ASN A 87 15.03 -9.05 13.28
N THR A 88 14.51 -7.86 12.99
CA THR A 88 14.23 -6.76 13.93
C THR A 88 12.76 -6.71 14.36
N GLY A 89 11.91 -7.50 13.71
CA GLY A 89 10.47 -7.57 13.90
C GLY A 89 9.74 -6.80 12.81
N ASP A 90 8.78 -7.47 12.16
CA ASP A 90 7.95 -6.86 11.13
C ASP A 90 6.77 -6.13 11.77
N CYS A 91 6.63 -4.83 11.49
CA CYS A 91 5.52 -4.03 11.96
C CYS A 91 4.38 -3.99 10.95
N ASN A 92 3.19 -4.47 11.30
CA ASN A 92 2.04 -4.45 10.40
C ASN A 92 1.58 -3.02 10.08
N VAL A 93 1.30 -2.73 8.81
CA VAL A 93 0.89 -1.38 8.40
C VAL A 93 -0.38 -1.36 7.57
N VAL A 94 -0.50 -2.20 6.54
CA VAL A 94 -1.69 -2.20 5.71
C VAL A 94 -1.98 -3.59 5.17
N TYR A 95 -3.25 -3.95 5.17
CA TYR A 95 -3.76 -5.17 4.58
C TYR A 95 -4.57 -4.83 3.33
N VAL A 96 -4.10 -5.24 2.15
CA VAL A 96 -4.79 -4.99 0.87
C VAL A 96 -5.56 -6.23 0.45
N LYS A 97 -6.81 -6.05 0.03
CA LYS A 97 -7.76 -7.06 -0.40
C LYS A 97 -8.14 -6.79 -1.85
N GLY A 98 -7.70 -7.63 -2.77
CA GLY A 98 -8.22 -7.69 -4.14
C GLY A 98 -9.38 -8.67 -4.20
N ARG A 99 -10.54 -8.22 -4.70
CA ARG A 99 -11.75 -9.04 -4.79
C ARG A 99 -12.37 -8.90 -6.17
N SER A 100 -12.99 -9.98 -6.63
CA SER A 100 -13.94 -9.98 -7.74
C SER A 100 -15.34 -10.28 -7.18
N ASP A 101 -16.36 -9.56 -7.63
CA ASP A 101 -17.74 -9.90 -7.31
C ASP A 101 -18.39 -10.77 -8.40
N ASN A 102 -19.61 -11.23 -8.13
CA ASN A 102 -20.40 -12.07 -9.04
C ASN A 102 -20.84 -11.37 -10.35
N ARG A 103 -20.62 -10.06 -10.48
CA ARG A 103 -20.84 -9.27 -11.70
C ARG A 103 -19.54 -9.05 -12.47
N SER A 104 -18.44 -9.73 -12.09
CA SER A 104 -17.10 -9.49 -12.63
C SER A 104 -16.62 -8.04 -12.40
N VAL A 105 -17.05 -7.44 -11.29
CA VAL A 105 -16.50 -6.18 -10.78
C VAL A 105 -15.32 -6.53 -9.88
N HIS A 106 -14.14 -6.09 -10.28
CA HIS A 106 -12.90 -6.19 -9.51
C HIS A 106 -12.62 -4.91 -8.70
N PHE A 107 -12.36 -5.04 -7.42
CA PHE A 107 -12.01 -3.90 -6.58
C PHE A 107 -10.87 -4.23 -5.66
N LEU A 108 -10.05 -3.22 -5.39
CA LEU A 108 -9.10 -3.25 -4.30
C LEU A 108 -9.72 -2.55 -3.10
N SER A 109 -9.42 -3.06 -1.92
CA SER A 109 -9.66 -2.35 -0.67
C SER A 109 -8.46 -2.52 0.22
N ALA A 110 -8.25 -1.58 1.13
CA ALA A 110 -7.16 -1.65 2.08
C ALA A 110 -7.65 -1.32 3.48
N GLU A 111 -7.03 -1.95 4.45
CA GLU A 111 -7.27 -1.78 5.88
C GLU A 111 -5.94 -1.36 6.51
N VAL A 112 -5.86 -0.12 6.99
CA VAL A 112 -4.65 0.39 7.66
C VAL A 112 -4.63 -0.18 9.07
N GLN A 113 -3.55 -0.86 9.42
CA GLN A 113 -3.43 -1.63 10.65
C GLN A 113 -2.71 -0.82 11.72
N THR A 114 -3.08 -1.05 12.98
CA THR A 114 -2.34 -0.52 14.13
C THR A 114 -1.00 -1.23 14.23
N PRO A 115 0.12 -0.47 14.29
CA PRO A 115 1.46 -1.01 14.51
C PRO A 115 1.49 -1.94 15.74
N ASN A 116 1.88 -3.19 15.53
CA ASN A 116 2.04 -4.20 16.58
C ASN A 116 3.35 -4.06 17.37
N LEU A 117 4.29 -3.23 16.90
CA LEU A 117 5.58 -3.00 17.56
C LEU A 117 5.61 -1.60 18.20
N THR A 118 5.84 -1.57 19.52
CA THR A 118 5.98 -0.33 20.28
C THR A 118 7.17 0.48 19.78
N GLY A 119 6.99 1.80 19.59
CA GLY A 119 8.04 2.71 19.14
C GLY A 119 8.27 2.73 17.62
N ARG A 120 7.44 2.05 16.83
CA ARG A 120 7.40 2.16 15.37
C ARG A 120 6.21 3.03 14.93
N GLY A 121 6.43 3.86 13.90
CA GLY A 121 5.44 4.79 13.39
C GLY A 121 5.32 6.09 14.22
N PRO A 122 4.19 6.82 14.11
CA PRO A 122 2.95 6.36 13.50
C PRO A 122 2.98 6.33 11.98
N PHE A 123 2.47 5.23 11.42
CA PHE A 123 2.30 5.09 9.99
C PHE A 123 0.95 5.66 9.55
N VAL A 124 0.96 6.36 8.42
CA VAL A 124 -0.24 6.76 7.68
C VAL A 124 -0.12 6.26 6.25
N VAL A 125 -1.27 6.12 5.62
CA VAL A 125 -1.38 5.70 4.23
C VAL A 125 -2.01 6.82 3.43
N ALA A 126 -1.44 7.13 2.29
CA ALA A 126 -2.05 8.01 1.30
C ALA A 126 -2.36 7.21 0.05
N PHE A 127 -3.54 7.40 -0.53
CA PHE A 127 -3.92 6.71 -1.76
C PHE A 127 -4.49 7.65 -2.80
N ASN A 128 -4.25 7.29 -4.07
CA ASN A 128 -4.81 7.94 -5.24
C ASN A 128 -5.61 6.90 -6.02
N GLU A 129 -6.90 7.19 -6.23
CA GLU A 129 -7.80 6.32 -7.01
C GLU A 129 -7.59 6.47 -8.52
N ARG A 130 -6.87 7.50 -8.97
CA ARG A 130 -6.68 7.88 -10.38
C ARG A 130 -5.23 8.19 -10.69
N GLY A 131 -4.37 7.19 -10.57
CA GLY A 131 -3.02 7.24 -11.08
C GLY A 131 -1.94 6.97 -10.05
N LYS A 132 -0.72 7.33 -10.46
CA LYS A 132 0.51 7.23 -9.68
C LYS A 132 0.57 8.28 -8.58
N TRP A 133 1.56 8.17 -7.72
CA TRP A 133 1.91 9.21 -6.76
C TRP A 133 2.04 10.57 -7.48
N PRO A 134 1.30 11.61 -7.07
CA PRO A 134 1.30 12.87 -7.80
C PRO A 134 2.60 13.64 -7.54
N THR A 135 3.24 14.12 -8.61
CA THR A 135 4.52 14.86 -8.54
C THR A 135 4.36 16.38 -8.56
N LEU A 136 3.18 16.89 -8.93
CA LEU A 136 2.89 18.32 -9.08
C LEU A 136 2.13 18.93 -7.87
N GLY A 137 1.92 18.15 -6.81
CA GLY A 137 1.21 18.56 -5.59
C GLY A 137 0.40 17.41 -5.00
N PRO A 138 -0.19 17.57 -3.80
CA PRO A 138 -0.92 16.50 -3.13
C PRO A 138 -2.18 16.04 -3.87
N GLY A 139 -2.69 16.80 -4.84
CA GLY A 139 -3.80 16.36 -5.72
C GLY A 139 -4.99 15.72 -4.97
N PRO A 140 -5.65 14.70 -5.53
CA PRO A 140 -6.76 13.98 -4.88
C PRO A 140 -6.28 12.92 -3.85
N LEU A 141 -5.10 13.06 -3.23
CA LEU A 141 -4.63 12.09 -2.24
C LEU A 141 -5.58 12.05 -1.05
N GLN A 142 -6.08 10.85 -0.77
CA GLN A 142 -6.87 10.56 0.41
C GLN A 142 -5.96 9.96 1.48
N TRP A 143 -6.02 10.52 2.68
CA TRP A 143 -5.17 10.14 3.80
C TRP A 143 -5.93 9.24 4.78
N LYS A 144 -5.28 8.17 5.23
CA LYS A 144 -5.86 7.15 6.11
C LYS A 144 -4.89 6.81 7.23
N THR A 145 -5.43 6.65 8.42
CA THR A 145 -4.69 6.30 9.64
C THR A 145 -5.02 4.86 10.06
N PRO A 146 -4.30 4.28 11.04
CA PRO A 146 -4.64 2.99 11.60
C PRO A 146 -6.12 2.87 11.99
N GLU A 147 -6.68 1.68 11.75
CA GLU A 147 -8.07 1.26 11.97
C GLU A 147 -9.07 1.81 10.94
N GLN A 148 -8.61 2.50 9.90
CA GLN A 148 -9.45 2.95 8.80
C GLN A 148 -9.33 2.03 7.58
N SER A 149 -10.43 1.88 6.85
CA SER A 149 -10.48 1.19 5.57
C SER A 149 -10.87 2.12 4.43
N PHE A 150 -10.54 1.70 3.21
CA PHE A 150 -10.93 2.39 1.99
C PHE A 150 -11.01 1.42 0.82
N ALA A 151 -11.86 1.75 -0.14
CA ALA A 151 -11.98 1.04 -1.41
C ALA A 151 -11.28 1.84 -2.50
N MET A 152 -10.65 1.13 -3.44
CA MET A 152 -10.08 1.64 -4.68
C MET A 152 -10.81 0.91 -5.82
N PRO A 153 -12.02 1.38 -6.18
CA PRO A 153 -12.99 0.58 -6.96
C PRO A 153 -12.76 0.63 -8.48
N MET A 154 -11.72 1.30 -8.99
CA MET A 154 -11.56 1.54 -10.42
C MET A 154 -10.78 0.45 -11.15
N TYR A 155 -11.34 0.05 -12.30
CA TYR A 155 -10.79 -0.95 -13.23
C TYR A 155 -9.86 -0.29 -14.25
N ASN A 156 -8.77 -0.98 -14.62
CA ASN A 156 -7.87 -0.57 -15.72
C ASN A 156 -7.20 0.80 -15.57
N ASP A 157 -7.13 1.34 -14.35
CA ASP A 157 -6.36 2.55 -14.07
C ASP A 157 -5.26 2.25 -13.06
N ASP A 158 -4.19 3.04 -13.13
CA ASP A 158 -3.12 2.99 -12.15
C ASP A 158 -3.68 3.45 -10.80
N GLN A 159 -3.39 2.72 -9.74
CA GLN A 159 -3.70 3.11 -8.37
C GLN A 159 -2.40 3.35 -7.60
N CYS A 160 -2.42 4.22 -6.60
CA CYS A 160 -1.26 4.44 -5.75
C CYS A 160 -1.61 4.22 -4.28
N LEU A 161 -0.73 3.50 -3.59
CA LEU A 161 -0.73 3.29 -2.15
C LEU A 161 0.64 3.69 -1.59
N ALA A 162 0.71 4.84 -0.93
CA ALA A 162 1.91 5.27 -0.24
C ALA A 162 1.82 4.94 1.24
N ILE A 163 2.84 4.28 1.76
CA ILE A 163 3.03 4.04 3.19
C ILE A 163 4.05 5.04 3.72
N ILE A 164 3.65 5.80 4.72
CA ILE A 164 4.39 6.98 5.20
C ILE A 164 4.59 6.85 6.70
N ASP A 165 5.84 7.00 7.16
CA ASP A 165 6.16 7.08 8.58
C ASP A 165 6.26 8.56 8.98
N LEU A 166 5.28 9.04 9.75
CA LEU A 166 5.27 10.43 10.21
C LEU A 166 6.43 10.73 11.15
N GLY A 167 6.93 9.72 11.88
CA GLY A 167 8.01 9.88 12.86
C GLY A 167 9.36 10.24 12.24
N ILE A 168 9.52 10.10 10.92
CA ILE A 168 10.71 10.55 10.21
C ILE A 168 10.68 12.07 10.00
N TRP A 169 9.50 12.63 9.77
CA TRP A 169 9.34 13.98 9.21
C TRP A 169 9.01 15.02 10.25
N VAL A 170 8.28 14.62 11.28
CA VAL A 170 7.76 15.54 12.27
C VAL A 170 7.96 15.02 13.69
N PRO A 171 8.13 15.92 14.68
CA PRO A 171 8.18 15.51 16.08
C PRO A 171 6.92 14.73 16.50
N PRO A 172 7.00 13.85 17.51
CA PRO A 172 5.87 13.01 17.93
C PRO A 172 4.57 13.79 18.21
N PHE A 173 4.67 15.01 18.73
CA PHE A 173 3.49 15.84 19.01
C PHE A 173 2.77 16.28 17.72
N ILE A 174 3.50 16.63 16.66
CA ILE A 174 2.92 16.99 15.36
C ILE A 174 2.35 15.74 14.69
N ALA A 175 3.07 14.61 14.75
CA ALA A 175 2.60 13.34 14.20
C ALA A 175 1.24 12.96 14.79
N ASP A 176 1.07 13.11 16.10
CA ASP A 176 -0.19 12.83 16.80
C ASP A 176 -1.30 13.84 16.46
N VAL A 177 -0.97 15.13 16.29
CA VAL A 177 -1.92 16.14 15.80
C VAL A 177 -2.44 15.80 14.40
N TRP A 178 -1.54 15.44 13.49
CA TRP A 178 -1.90 15.04 12.12
C TRP A 178 -2.72 13.76 12.09
N LEU A 179 -2.35 12.74 12.87
CA LEU A 179 -3.16 11.53 13.02
C LEU A 179 -4.58 11.85 13.49
N ARG A 180 -4.73 12.68 14.52
CA ARG A 180 -6.05 13.09 15.04
C ARG A 180 -6.85 13.85 13.99
N ALA A 181 -6.23 14.76 13.25
CA ALA A 181 -6.87 15.49 12.17
C ALA A 181 -7.33 14.57 11.02
N MET A 182 -6.51 13.59 10.62
CA MET A 182 -6.86 12.62 9.58
C MET A 182 -8.01 11.72 10.02
N ARG A 183 -7.99 11.24 11.27
CA ARG A 183 -9.10 10.46 11.86
C ARG A 183 -10.40 11.24 11.89
N ALA A 184 -10.34 12.52 12.22
CA ALA A 184 -11.49 13.42 12.26
C ALA A 184 -11.97 13.89 10.87
N GLY A 185 -11.25 13.57 9.79
CA GLY A 185 -11.54 14.08 8.45
C GLY A 185 -11.28 15.58 8.28
N THR A 186 -10.51 16.19 9.19
CA THR A 186 -10.16 17.62 9.18
C THR A 186 -8.74 17.88 8.69
N PHE A 187 -8.00 16.84 8.29
CA PHE A 187 -6.67 16.98 7.70
C PHE A 187 -6.78 17.66 6.32
N GLY A 188 -6.43 18.94 6.28
CA GLY A 188 -6.72 19.83 5.17
C GLY A 188 -5.50 20.23 4.34
N GLY A 189 -5.75 21.14 3.38
CA GLY A 189 -4.81 21.48 2.30
C GLY A 189 -3.40 21.85 2.75
N ASN A 190 -3.21 22.73 3.73
CA ASN A 190 -1.86 23.14 4.15
C ASN A 190 -1.06 22.00 4.78
N ASP A 191 -1.66 21.22 5.69
CA ASP A 191 -0.98 20.06 6.30
C ASP A 191 -0.71 18.96 5.27
N ALA A 192 -1.66 18.71 4.36
CA ALA A 192 -1.49 17.75 3.27
C ALA A 192 -0.40 18.16 2.29
N ILE A 193 -0.31 19.46 1.95
CA ILE A 193 0.78 20.02 1.14
C ILE A 193 2.11 19.83 1.86
N MET A 194 2.21 20.19 3.15
CA MET A 194 3.43 20.04 3.92
C MET A 194 3.91 18.60 3.99
N LEU A 195 3.02 17.67 4.36
CA LEU A 195 3.32 16.24 4.42
C LEU A 195 3.73 15.70 3.05
N TRP A 196 3.00 16.06 1.98
CA TRP A 196 3.35 15.69 0.62
C TRP A 196 4.74 16.21 0.22
N THR A 197 5.08 17.47 0.53
CA THR A 197 6.40 18.04 0.23
C THR A 197 7.51 17.29 0.98
N TYR A 198 7.29 16.91 2.24
CA TYR A 198 8.27 16.11 2.99
C TYR A 198 8.47 14.73 2.35
N VAL A 199 7.38 14.06 1.96
CA VAL A 199 7.44 12.76 1.29
C VAL A 199 8.16 12.86 -0.05
N MET A 200 7.82 13.83 -0.90
CA MET A 200 8.49 14.03 -2.20
C MET A 200 9.99 14.26 -2.03
N ARG A 201 10.37 15.16 -1.11
CA ARG A 201 11.78 15.43 -0.83
C ARG A 201 12.53 14.17 -0.39
N TYR A 202 11.89 13.30 0.39
CA TYR A 202 12.50 12.06 0.82
C TYR A 202 12.75 11.08 -0.33
N LEU A 203 11.78 10.98 -1.24
CA LEU A 203 11.86 10.10 -2.40
C LEU A 203 12.90 10.60 -3.42
N ASP A 204 12.92 11.91 -3.68
CA ASP A 204 13.81 12.54 -4.66
C ASP A 204 15.26 12.64 -4.15
N GLY A 205 15.46 12.90 -2.86
CA GLY A 205 16.78 13.07 -2.24
C GLY A 205 17.64 11.81 -2.15
N GLN A 206 17.26 10.72 -2.83
CA GLN A 206 17.96 9.43 -2.87
C GLN A 206 18.31 9.00 -4.31
N VAL A 207 18.22 9.91 -5.29
CA VAL A 207 18.63 9.66 -6.68
C VAL A 207 20.13 9.96 -6.92
N ASP A 208 20.83 10.61 -5.97
CA ASP A 208 22.25 10.99 -6.10
C ASP A 208 23.19 10.34 -5.05
N GLY A 209 22.93 9.09 -4.66
CA GLY A 209 23.76 8.35 -3.67
C GLY A 209 24.38 7.08 -4.22
#